data_AF-A0A9E5N5H4-F1
#
_entry.id   AF-A0A9E5N5H4-F1
#
_cell.length_a   1.000
_cell.length_b   1.000
_cell.length_c   1.000
_cell.angle_alpha   90.00
_cell.angle_beta   90.00
_cell.angle_gamma   90.00
#
_symmetry.space_group_name_H-M   'P 1'
#
loop_
_entity.id
_entity.type
_entity.pdbx_description
1 polymer ?
#
loop_
_entity_poly.entity_id
_entity_poly.type
_entity_poly.pdbx_seq_one_letter_code
_entity_poly.pdbx_strand_id
1 'polypeptide(L)'
;CKWCSYAGADLAGGSRKKYPANVRIIRTPCSARINPLFIWKCLEEGIDGVLVSGCHPGECHYTEGNYHTRRTFAVFRKLLEYIGIDSKRFHMSWV
;
A
#
# COMPACT_ATOMS: atom_id res chain seq x y z
N CYS A 1 2.69 -6.05 2.21
CA CYS A 1 4.00 -6.72 1.95
C CYS A 1 3.81 -8.23 2.07
N LYS A 2 4.81 -9.05 1.71
CA LYS A 2 4.72 -10.52 1.77
C LYS A 2 4.45 -11.05 3.19
N TRP A 3 5.07 -10.45 4.19
CA TRP A 3 5.18 -11.05 5.52
C TRP A 3 3.94 -10.85 6.41
N CYS A 4 3.38 -9.65 6.46
CA CYS A 4 2.23 -9.34 7.33
C CYS A 4 0.96 -9.17 6.50
N SER A 5 0.89 -8.12 5.68
CA SER A 5 -0.34 -7.78 4.96
C SER A 5 -0.82 -8.83 3.97
N TYR A 6 0.08 -9.51 3.25
CA TYR A 6 -0.31 -10.59 2.33
C TYR A 6 -0.80 -11.82 3.10
N ALA A 7 -0.17 -12.15 4.23
CA ALA A 7 -0.66 -13.19 5.13
C ALA A 7 -2.04 -12.83 5.71
N GLY A 8 -2.29 -11.55 6.04
CA GLY A 8 -3.60 -11.05 6.44
C GLY A 8 -4.66 -11.19 5.33
N ALA A 9 -4.27 -10.95 4.07
CA ALA A 9 -5.14 -11.18 2.91
C ALA A 9 -5.45 -12.68 2.72
N ASP A 10 -4.46 -13.54 2.85
CA ASP A 10 -4.64 -15.01 2.80
C ASP A 10 -5.57 -15.49 3.93
N LEU A 11 -5.40 -14.96 5.15
CA LEU A 11 -6.25 -15.26 6.29
C LEU A 11 -7.69 -14.81 6.07
N ALA A 12 -7.91 -13.65 5.46
CA ALA A 12 -9.24 -13.17 5.11
C ALA A 12 -9.94 -14.13 4.12
N GLY A 13 -9.18 -14.64 3.14
CA GLY A 13 -9.64 -15.68 2.21
C GLY A 13 -9.96 -17.00 2.91
N GLY A 14 -9.04 -17.50 3.75
CA GLY A 14 -9.23 -18.72 4.54
C GLY A 14 -10.42 -18.64 5.51
N SER A 15 -10.68 -17.45 6.05
CA SER A 15 -11.82 -17.14 6.93
C SER A 15 -13.11 -16.81 6.17
N ARG A 16 -13.12 -16.88 4.83
CA ARG A 16 -14.27 -16.58 3.96
C ARG A 16 -14.86 -15.18 4.19
N LYS A 17 -14.04 -14.19 4.55
CA LYS A 17 -14.48 -12.79 4.69
C LYS A 17 -14.86 -12.25 3.31
N LYS A 18 -16.08 -11.75 3.17
CA LYS A 18 -16.55 -11.11 1.94
C LYS A 18 -16.00 -9.69 1.84
N TYR A 19 -15.54 -9.33 0.65
CA TYR A 19 -15.15 -7.98 0.27
C TYR A 19 -15.43 -7.79 -1.24
N PRO A 20 -15.53 -6.55 -1.74
CA PRO A 20 -15.77 -6.30 -3.15
C PRO A 20 -14.64 -6.84 -4.05
N ALA A 21 -14.99 -7.37 -5.23
CA ALA A 21 -14.04 -7.96 -6.19
C ALA A 21 -13.28 -6.92 -7.05
N ASN A 22 -13.09 -5.70 -6.54
CA ASN A 22 -12.48 -4.57 -7.26
C ASN A 22 -11.00 -4.35 -6.89
N VAL A 23 -10.40 -5.25 -6.10
CA VAL A 23 -9.00 -5.13 -5.67
C VAL A 23 -8.15 -6.18 -6.36
N ARG A 24 -7.01 -5.76 -6.92
CA ARG A 24 -5.96 -6.67 -7.42
C ARG A 24 -4.68 -6.47 -6.60
N ILE A 25 -4.19 -7.54 -6.00
CA ILE A 25 -3.03 -7.50 -5.09
C ILE A 25 -1.75 -7.80 -5.87
N ILE A 26 -0.78 -6.88 -5.80
CA ILE A 26 0.59 -7.12 -6.27
C ILE A 26 1.46 -7.40 -5.04
N ARG A 27 2.07 -8.58 -5.00
CA ARG A 27 2.89 -9.01 -3.87
C ARG A 27 4.32 -8.48 -4.01
N THR A 28 4.80 -7.79 -2.98
CA THR A 28 6.20 -7.36 -2.84
C THR A 28 6.79 -7.90 -1.52
N PRO A 29 8.11 -8.15 -1.45
CA PRO A 29 8.73 -8.64 -0.22
C PRO A 29 8.52 -7.67 0.96
N CYS A 30 8.73 -6.38 0.74
CA CYS A 30 8.57 -5.32 1.74
C CYS A 30 7.78 -4.13 1.16
N SER A 31 7.10 -3.36 2.02
CA SER A 31 6.46 -2.10 1.61
C SER A 31 7.48 -1.08 1.10
N ALA A 32 8.73 -1.13 1.59
CA ALA A 32 9.83 -0.27 1.14
C ALA A 32 10.21 -0.51 -0.34
N ARG A 33 9.79 -1.63 -0.94
CA ARG A 33 10.05 -1.90 -2.36
C ARG A 33 9.20 -1.03 -3.28
N ILE A 34 8.14 -0.42 -2.77
CA ILE A 34 7.17 0.31 -3.57
C ILE A 34 7.71 1.72 -3.86
N ASN A 35 8.04 1.97 -5.13
CA ASN A 35 8.39 3.29 -5.61
C ASN A 35 7.11 4.13 -5.79
N PRO A 36 7.03 5.38 -5.28
CA PRO A 36 5.89 6.27 -5.50
C PRO A 36 5.49 6.45 -6.97
N LEU A 37 6.44 6.37 -7.90
CA LEU A 37 6.17 6.47 -9.33
C LEU A 37 5.26 5.35 -9.86
N PHE A 38 5.27 4.17 -9.22
CA PHE A 38 4.32 3.11 -9.58
C PHE A 38 2.89 3.51 -9.23
N ILE A 39 2.70 4.21 -8.10
CA ILE A 39 1.38 4.68 -7.67
C ILE A 39 0.90 5.77 -8.62
N TRP A 40 1.76 6.72 -8.94
CA TRP A 40 1.48 7.74 -9.96
C TRP A 40 1.04 7.09 -11.28
N LYS A 41 1.82 6.11 -11.77
CA LYS A 41 1.52 5.45 -13.04
C LYS A 41 0.16 4.76 -13.03
N CYS A 42 -0.20 4.07 -11.96
CA CYS A 42 -1.53 3.48 -11.81
C CYS A 42 -2.65 4.54 -11.87
N LEU A 43 -2.48 5.65 -11.17
CA LEU A 43 -3.47 6.73 -11.17
C LEU A 43 -3.60 7.38 -12.56
N GLU A 44 -2.48 7.59 -13.26
CA GLU A 44 -2.42 8.09 -14.63
C GLU A 44 -3.12 7.15 -15.63
N GLU A 45 -2.98 5.83 -15.46
CA GLU A 45 -3.65 4.82 -16.29
C GLU A 45 -5.16 4.65 -15.97
N GLY A 46 -5.70 5.47 -15.06
CA GLY A 46 -7.13 5.51 -14.77
C GLY A 46 -7.58 4.61 -13.60
N ILE A 47 -6.66 4.06 -12.79
CA ILE A 47 -7.04 3.31 -11.59
C ILE A 47 -7.64 4.24 -10.54
N ASP A 48 -8.84 3.93 -10.05
CA ASP A 48 -9.58 4.77 -9.10
C ASP A 48 -8.85 4.99 -7.78
N GLY A 49 -8.10 3.99 -7.28
CA GLY A 49 -7.28 4.16 -6.10
C GLY A 49 -6.24 3.07 -5.87
N VAL A 50 -5.21 3.42 -5.10
CA VAL A 50 -4.07 2.56 -4.80
C VAL A 50 -3.91 2.42 -3.29
N LEU A 51 -3.88 1.17 -2.83
CA LEU A 51 -3.59 0.79 -1.46
C LEU A 51 -2.16 0.27 -1.35
N VAL A 52 -1.36 0.88 -0.47
CA VAL A 52 -0.09 0.29 -0.03
C VAL A 52 -0.23 -0.22 1.39
N SER A 53 0.07 -1.50 1.60
CA SER A 53 0.00 -2.13 2.92
C SER A 53 1.32 -2.81 3.31
N GLY A 54 1.71 -2.68 4.57
CA GLY A 54 2.92 -3.27 5.16
C GLY A 54 2.71 -3.73 6.61
N CYS A 55 3.75 -4.33 7.20
CA CYS A 55 3.76 -4.69 8.63
C CYS A 55 3.61 -3.46 9.53
N HIS A 56 3.07 -3.65 10.73
CA HIS A 56 3.03 -2.61 11.75
C HIS A 56 4.43 -2.03 12.04
N PRO A 57 4.55 -0.71 12.30
CA PRO A 57 5.81 -0.10 12.72
C PRO A 57 6.42 -0.83 13.91
N GLY A 58 7.67 -1.26 13.79
CA GLY A 58 8.37 -2.09 14.80
C GLY A 58 8.36 -3.60 14.50
N GLU A 59 7.48 -4.07 13.61
CA GLU A 59 7.33 -5.49 13.25
C GLU A 59 7.79 -5.78 11.81
N CYS A 60 8.60 -4.90 11.23
CA CYS A 60 9.07 -5.12 9.86
C CYS A 60 10.00 -6.33 9.81
N HIS A 61 9.71 -7.28 8.93
CA HIS A 61 10.61 -8.41 8.66
C HIS A 61 12.02 -7.97 8.22
N TYR A 62 12.13 -6.78 7.62
CA TYR A 62 13.40 -6.19 7.19
C TYR A 62 13.82 -5.04 8.12
N THR A 63 13.47 -5.14 9.41
CA THR A 63 13.78 -4.21 10.50
C THR A 63 13.12 -2.83 10.37
N GLU A 64 13.49 -2.05 9.35
CA GLU A 64 13.09 -0.65 9.24
C GLU A 64 12.41 -0.28 7.91
N GLY A 65 12.24 -1.24 6.99
CA GLY A 65 11.71 -0.98 5.66
C GLY A 65 10.38 -0.21 5.66
N ASN A 66 9.46 -0.54 6.57
CA ASN A 66 8.18 0.16 6.68
C ASN A 66 8.31 1.63 7.18
N TYR A 67 9.34 1.98 7.95
CA TYR A 67 9.59 3.38 8.33
C TYR A 67 9.99 4.23 7.13
N HIS A 68 10.78 3.68 6.21
CA HIS A 68 11.08 4.37 4.94
C HIS A 68 9.79 4.60 4.14
N THR A 69 8.96 3.56 3.98
CA THR A 69 7.64 3.68 3.35
C THR A 69 6.80 4.79 3.98
N ARG A 70 6.72 4.82 5.33
CA ARG A 70 5.93 5.81 6.07
C ARG A 70 6.36 7.24 5.76
N ARG A 71 7.68 7.51 5.77
CA ARG A 71 8.23 8.84 5.48
C ARG A 71 8.01 9.23 4.03
N THR A 72 8.33 8.33 3.11
CA THR A 72 8.16 8.56 1.66
C THR A 72 6.71 8.88 1.31
N PHE A 73 5.75 8.11 1.83
CA PHE A 73 4.35 8.30 1.48
C PHE A 73 3.65 9.43 2.23
N ALA A 74 4.18 9.88 3.37
CA ALA A 74 3.74 11.12 4.00
C ALA A 74 4.00 12.34 3.08
N VAL A 75 5.15 12.37 2.40
CA VAL A 75 5.47 13.43 1.42
C VAL A 75 4.70 13.22 0.12
N PHE A 76 4.66 11.99 -0.39
CA PHE A 76 3.95 11.68 -1.63
C PHE A 76 2.47 12.05 -1.58
N ARG A 77 1.79 11.82 -0.44
CA ARG A 77 0.39 12.22 -0.28
C ARG A 77 0.19 13.72 -0.47
N LYS A 78 1.07 14.55 0.11
CA LYS A 78 1.04 16.01 -0.08
C LYS A 78 1.32 16.42 -1.52
N LEU A 79 2.21 15.69 -2.20
CA LEU A 79 2.50 15.92 -3.62
C LEU A 79 1.26 15.65 -4.49
N LEU A 80 0.53 14.56 -4.23
CA LEU A 80 -0.72 14.27 -4.95
C LEU A 80 -1.73 15.41 -4.81
N GLU A 81 -1.91 15.94 -3.59
CA GLU A 81 -2.82 17.07 -3.34
C GLU A 81 -2.37 18.32 -4.10
N TYR A 82 -1.06 18.61 -4.08
CA TYR A 82 -0.47 19.76 -4.75
C TYR A 82 -0.69 19.75 -6.27
N ILE A 83 -0.61 18.58 -6.91
CA ILE A 83 -0.82 18.42 -8.35
C ILE A 83 -2.28 18.18 -8.74
N GLY A 84 -3.22 18.35 -7.80
CA GLY A 84 -4.66 18.28 -8.06
C GLY A 84 -5.25 16.86 -8.08
N ILE A 85 -4.53 15.86 -7.59
CA ILE A 85 -5.06 14.50 -7.39
C ILE A 85 -5.68 14.40 -6.00
N ASP A 86 -6.93 13.92 -5.94
CA ASP A 86 -7.60 13.62 -4.68
C ASP A 86 -6.78 12.60 -3.87
N SER A 87 -6.29 13.02 -2.69
CA SER A 87 -5.49 12.17 -1.83
C SER A 87 -6.23 10.96 -1.27
N LYS A 88 -7.56 10.93 -1.33
CA LYS A 88 -8.36 9.74 -1.00
C LYS A 88 -8.11 8.58 -1.95
N ARG A 89 -7.62 8.86 -3.17
CA ARG A 89 -7.23 7.84 -4.16
C ARG A 89 -5.93 7.11 -3.80
N PHE A 90 -5.22 7.55 -2.76
CA PHE A 90 -4.05 6.85 -2.25
C PHE A 90 -4.21 6.58 -0.74
N HIS A 91 -4.12 5.31 -0.36
CA HIS A 91 -4.19 4.90 1.04
C HIS A 91 -2.97 4.07 1.45
N MET A 92 -2.50 4.30 2.68
CA MET A 92 -1.47 3.49 3.30
C MET A 92 -2.01 2.88 4.59
N SER A 93 -1.87 1.57 4.73
CA SER A 93 -2.35 0.82 5.89
C SER A 93 -1.25 -0.09 6.46
N TRP A 94 -1.37 -0.40 7.75
CA TRP A 94 -0.51 -1.36 8.44
C TRP A 94 -1.37 -2.53 8.89
N VAL A 95 -0.96 -3.73 8.46
CA VAL A 95 -1.64 -5.01 8.68
C VAL A 95 -0.59 -6.07 8.90
#